data_AF-A0A1E5VMG2-F1
#
_entry.id   AF-A0A1E5VMG2-F1
#
_cell.length_a   1.000
_cell.length_b   1.000
_cell.length_c   1.000
_cell.angle_alpha   90.00
_cell.angle_beta   90.00
_cell.angle_gamma   90.00
#
_symmetry.space_group_name_H-M   'P 1'
#
loop_
_entity.id
_entity.type
_entity.pdbx_description
1 polymer ?
#
loop_
_entity_poly.entity_id
_entity_poly.type
_entity_poly.pdbx_seq_one_letter_code
_entity_poly.pdbx_strand_id
1 'polypeptide(L)' 'LNQGTLTYLDKRASGLTPKELKRLIMVVVNSRQFKVSYWFLNSKKDYKVGWFSHVATNALGAKLRDNLERLKKIRVD' A
#
# COMPACT_ATOMS: atom_id res chain seq x y z
N LEU A 1 -12.59 34.92 14.00
CA LEU A 1 -12.23 33.65 14.68
C LEU A 1 -13.38 32.67 14.45
N ASN A 2 -13.18 31.69 13.57
CA ASN A 2 -13.94 30.44 13.36
C ASN A 2 -13.76 29.99 11.90
N GLN A 3 -12.52 29.65 11.53
CA GLN A 3 -12.21 28.79 10.39
C GLN A 3 -11.79 27.43 10.95
N GLY A 4 -12.72 26.79 11.67
CA GLY A 4 -12.54 25.47 12.24
C GLY A 4 -13.60 24.53 11.66
N THR A 5 -13.18 23.31 11.35
CA THR A 5 -14.02 22.13 11.05
C THR A 5 -14.74 22.07 9.70
N LEU A 6 -14.01 22.20 8.58
CA LEU A 6 -14.22 21.24 7.47
C LEU A 6 -13.14 20.18 7.60
N THR A 7 -13.58 18.97 7.92
CA THR A 7 -12.68 17.88 8.29
C THR A 7 -11.87 17.47 7.07
N TYR A 8 -10.62 17.07 7.25
CA TYR A 8 -9.71 16.67 6.16
C TYR A 8 -10.32 15.57 5.25
N LEU A 9 -11.35 14.86 5.73
CA LEU A 9 -12.06 13.79 5.05
C LEU A 9 -13.14 14.29 4.07
N ASP A 10 -13.60 15.54 4.19
CA ASP A 10 -14.66 16.10 3.32
C ASP A 10 -14.11 16.68 2.01
N LYS A 11 -12.78 16.79 1.88
CA LYS A 11 -12.12 17.29 0.67
C LYS A 11 -12.21 16.26 -0.47
N ARG A 12 -12.66 16.71 -1.65
CA ARG A 12 -12.61 15.91 -2.89
C ARG A 12 -11.16 15.72 -3.36
N ALA A 13 -10.89 14.63 -4.08
CA ALA A 13 -9.57 14.29 -4.60
C ALA A 13 -8.94 15.40 -5.47
N SER A 14 -9.74 16.15 -6.23
CA SER A 14 -9.28 17.29 -7.04
C SER A 14 -8.85 18.51 -6.22
N GLY A 15 -9.25 18.59 -4.94
CA GLY A 15 -8.88 19.66 -4.02
C GLY A 15 -7.63 19.36 -3.19
N LEU A 16 -6.93 18.25 -3.47
CA LEU A 16 -5.70 17.88 -2.78
C LEU A 16 -4.53 18.73 -3.28
N THR A 17 -3.81 19.35 -2.34
CA THR A 17 -2.56 20.03 -2.66
C THR A 17 -1.45 19.02 -2.95
N PRO A 18 -0.41 19.38 -3.72
CA PRO A 18 0.73 18.49 -3.98
C PRO A 18 1.42 18.01 -2.69
N LYS A 19 1.42 18.83 -1.64
CA LYS A 19 1.97 18.50 -0.32
C LYS A 19 1.16 17.40 0.39
N GLU A 20 -0.17 17.49 0.35
CA GLU A 20 -1.07 16.48 0.91
C GLU A 20 -0.95 15.16 0.14
N LEU A 21 -0.89 15.23 -1.20
CA LEU A 21 -0.69 14.07 -2.05
C LEU A 21 0.63 13.35 -1.74
N LYS A 22 1.73 14.10 -1.60
CA LYS A 22 3.04 13.52 -1.25
C LYS A 22 3.01 12.82 0.11
N ARG A 23 2.27 13.35 1.09
CA ARG A 23 2.08 12.69 2.39
C ARG A 23 1.32 11.38 2.24
N LEU A 24 0.25 11.36 1.45
CA LEU A 24 -0.52 10.13 1.19
C LEU A 24 0.34 9.05 0.51
N ILE A 25 1.09 9.42 -0.52
CA ILE A 25 1.99 8.49 -1.22
C ILE A 25 3.03 7.93 -0.23
N MET A 26 3.59 8.77 0.65
CA MET A 26 4.55 8.33 1.66
C MET A 26 3.94 7.31 2.64
N VAL A 27 2.68 7.49 3.05
CA VAL A 27 1.97 6.53 3.91
C VAL A 27 1.73 5.21 3.17
N VAL A 28 1.36 5.24 1.89
CA VAL A 28 1.12 4.02 1.10
C VAL A 28 2.40 3.22 0.93
N VAL A 29 3.50 3.89 0.55
CA VAL A 29 4.80 3.25 0.32
C VAL A 29 5.40 2.73 1.64
N ASN A 30 5.29 3.49 2.73
CA ASN A 30 5.89 3.16 4.02
C ASN A 30 4.84 2.79 5.09
N SER A 31 3.78 2.08 4.72
CA SER A 31 2.63 1.78 5.58
C SER A 31 2.98 1.22 6.98
N ARG A 32 4.03 0.39 7.08
CA ARG A 32 4.53 -0.15 8.36
C ARG A 32 5.02 0.91 9.34
N GLN A 33 5.53 2.04 8.85
CA GLN A 33 6.01 3.14 9.69
C GLN A 33 4.84 4.00 10.21
N PHE A 34 3.64 3.85 9.64
CA PHE A 34 2.48 4.71 9.90
C PHE A 34 1.39 4.05 10.77
N LYS A 35 1.78 3.25 11.77
CA LYS A 35 0.85 2.55 12.70
C LYS A 35 -0.26 1.74 12.00
N VAL A 36 -0.09 1.37 10.73
CA VAL A 36 -1.03 0.53 10.00
C VAL A 36 -0.87 -0.90 10.47
N SER A 37 -1.97 -1.55 10.86
CA SER A 37 -1.94 -2.92 11.35
C SER A 37 -1.59 -3.94 10.25
N TYR A 38 -0.87 -4.99 10.61
CA TYR A 38 -0.40 -6.02 9.67
C TYR A 38 -1.52 -6.75 8.91
N TRP A 39 -2.70 -6.89 9.52
CA TRP A 39 -3.85 -7.55 8.87
C TRP A 39 -4.38 -6.78 7.65
N PHE A 40 -4.07 -5.48 7.54
CA PHE A 40 -4.45 -4.62 6.42
C PHE A 40 -3.47 -4.69 5.24
N LEU A 41 -2.27 -5.27 5.43
CA LEU A 41 -1.25 -5.36 4.39
C LEU A 41 -1.57 -6.47 3.37
N ASN A 42 -1.31 -6.21 2.08
CA ASN A 42 -1.70 -7.11 0.99
C ASN A 42 -0.71 -8.27 0.76
N SER A 43 0.57 -8.07 1.04
CA SER A 43 1.58 -9.12 0.95
C SER A 43 1.85 -9.67 2.35
N LYS A 44 1.04 -10.65 2.73
CA LYS A 44 1.16 -11.35 4.01
C LYS A 44 2.11 -12.54 3.86
N LYS A 45 3.00 -12.71 4.84
CA LYS A 45 3.91 -13.86 4.94
C LYS A 45 4.59 -14.16 3.59
N ASP A 46 5.32 -13.17 3.09
CA ASP A 46 6.05 -13.30 1.83
C ASP A 46 6.93 -14.57 1.83
N TYR A 47 6.90 -15.37 0.77
CA TYR A 47 7.59 -16.66 0.75
C TYR A 47 9.13 -16.53 0.71
N LYS A 48 9.67 -15.40 0.24
CA LYS A 48 11.13 -15.15 0.18
C LYS A 48 11.62 -14.57 1.50
N VAL A 49 10.97 -13.52 1.99
CA VAL A 49 11.47 -12.67 3.09
C VAL A 49 10.74 -12.95 4.42
N GLY A 50 9.58 -13.62 4.38
CA GLY A 50 8.80 -14.00 5.57
C GLY A 50 8.02 -12.85 6.21
N TRP A 51 8.25 -11.60 5.81
CA TRP A 51 7.69 -10.41 6.46
C TRP A 51 6.45 -9.89 5.74
N PHE A 52 5.60 -9.16 6.48
CA PHE A 52 4.41 -8.50 5.95
C PHE A 52 4.77 -7.18 5.28
N SER A 53 4.19 -6.89 4.11
CA SER A 53 4.39 -5.63 3.38
C SER A 53 3.15 -5.21 2.59
N HIS A 54 3.08 -3.91 2.26
CA HIS A 54 2.15 -3.40 1.25
C HIS A 54 2.92 -3.26 -0.06
N VAL A 55 2.44 -3.92 -1.12
CA VAL A 55 3.04 -3.87 -2.46
C VAL A 55 2.06 -3.15 -3.39
N ALA A 56 2.51 -2.07 -4.02
CA ALA A 56 1.68 -1.21 -4.85
C ALA A 56 2.21 -1.13 -6.30
N THR A 57 1.34 -0.68 -7.20
CA THR A 57 1.64 -0.35 -8.62
C THR A 57 2.45 -1.44 -9.35
N ASN A 58 3.60 -1.11 -9.94
CA ASN A 58 4.38 -2.01 -10.77
C ASN A 58 4.99 -3.17 -9.97
N ALA A 59 5.30 -2.92 -8.69
CA ALA A 59 5.82 -3.96 -7.81
C ALA A 59 4.79 -5.07 -7.56
N LEU A 60 3.49 -4.75 -7.61
CA LEU A 60 2.42 -5.73 -7.47
C LEU A 60 2.40 -6.69 -8.67
N GLY A 61 2.51 -6.14 -9.88
CA GLY A 61 2.58 -6.93 -11.10
C GLY A 61 3.79 -7.86 -11.15
N ALA A 62 4.98 -7.35 -10.80
CA ALA A 62 6.20 -8.16 -10.71
C ALA A 62 6.04 -9.31 -9.70
N LYS A 63 5.49 -9.00 -8.52
CA LYS A 63 5.30 -10.00 -7.47
C LYS A 63 4.31 -11.10 -7.86
N LEU A 64 3.25 -10.75 -8.58
CA LEU A 64 2.31 -11.73 -9.10
C LEU A 64 2.97 -12.66 -10.11
N ARG A 65 3.80 -12.12 -11.01
CA ARG A 65 4.55 -12.91 -11.99
C ARG A 65 5.50 -13.91 -11.30
N ASP A 66 6.33 -13.44 -10.37
CA ASP A 66 7.21 -14.31 -9.57
C ASP A 66 6.44 -15.44 -8.87
N ASN A 67 5.28 -15.10 -8.28
CA ASN A 67 4.43 -16.07 -7.60
C ASN A 67 3.87 -17.12 -8.58
N LEU A 68 3.41 -16.71 -9.76
CA LEU A 68 2.90 -17.61 -10.79
C LEU A 68 4.00 -18.52 -11.35
N GLU A 69 5.20 -17.99 -11.60
CA GLU A 69 6.36 -18.79 -12.02
C GLU A 69 6.74 -19.84 -10.98
N ARG A 70 6.69 -19.48 -9.69
CA ARG A 70 6.90 -20.43 -8.60
C ARG A 70 5.85 -21.53 -8.58
N LEU A 71 4.57 -21.20 -8.78
CA LEU A 71 3.48 -22.19 -8.79
C LEU A 71 3.64 -23.18 -9.96
N LYS A 72 3.98 -22.69 -11.15
CA LYS A 72 4.30 -23.54 -12.31
C LYS A 72 5.47 -24.48 -12.03
N LYS A 73 6.51 -24.01 -11.34
CA LYS A 73 7.68 -24.84 -11.00
C LYS A 73 7.30 -26.03 -10.09
N ILE A 74 6.31 -25.87 -9.22
CA ILE A 74 5.85 -26.92 -8.31
C ILE A 74 4.66 -27.72 -8.85
N ARG A 75 4.15 -27.40 -10.05
CA ARG A 75 3.00 -28.07 -10.71
C ARG A 75 1.74 -28.08 -9.84
N VAL A 76 1.45 -26.95 -9.20
CA VAL A 76 0.25 -26.73 -8.37
C VAL A 76 -0.74 -25.79 -9.09
N ASP A 77 -0.45 -25.47 -10.36
CA ASP A 77 -1.33 -24.77 -11.28
C ASP A 77 -2.48 -25.64 -11.79
#